data_AF-A0A3E5HVP7-F1
#
_entry.id   AF-A0A3E5HVP7-F1
#
_cell.length_a   1.000
_cell.length_b   1.000
_cell.length_c   1.000
_cell.angle_alpha   90.00
_cell.angle_beta   90.00
_cell.angle_gamma   90.00
#
_symmetry.space_group_name_H-M   'P 1'
#
loop_
_entity.id
_entity.type
_entity.pdbx_description
1 polymer ?
#
loop_
_entity_poly.entity_id
_entity_poly.type
_entity_poly.pdbx_seq_one_letter_code
_entity_poly.pdbx_strand_id
1 'polypeptide(L)'
;MIRKIYTLLILGLCLGFAACGDDNDGLDPNAAAPVINFPMEQLDVDLNKVDNLPVVAVIKSQAGLQSVTMKLQTVEGVTEYKTVTDFFNPNSYSLSENLEYNANYEAFIIEATDKLNHVTSGTLPIAVTDVMARPVITFDPEEIVYDEMDENPVMPRTTFKIVSEAGLKKVEAYLVSEIGQELKGSAELGGEKEFTYDEMVDYKEGDKGFKVKAIDIYDNVTISTLPVEYKTVPKPVLILPSEPMSGTTDVKLSVPIKAESVRGIREVTIYLIENGKERQVLNEKKNGELNLDYLAEISLTEATSQIKVVVSDGRIGKETEGIVNVYVNMEVVTLNIASQPLANTGHNNYPGVYGLLSLNDMKTYSVDYALESADNAKNVDLCFFCMGKGSKTESEPRLYPINGEKQSDFKGSSANLNSASVKNTTLLLKLTDFDYNNATVTSISSKIPGSMITAKFVKPIAVGDIIAFKTASASTAGADRIGVMKIMDITPSYGEGALNSVNTQARVLTVEIKFPKKK
;
A
#
# COMPACT_ATOMS: atom_id res chain seq x y z
N MET A 1 26.52 -33.07 11.62
CA MET A 1 26.15 -34.30 12.38
C MET A 1 26.08 -35.44 11.35
N ILE A 2 26.59 -36.64 11.67
CA ILE A 2 27.04 -37.76 10.79
C ILE A 2 28.56 -37.68 10.58
N ARG A 3 29.41 -38.22 11.46
CA ARG A 3 29.73 -39.64 11.80
C ARG A 3 30.32 -40.45 10.64
N LYS A 4 31.64 -40.65 10.78
CA LYS A 4 32.41 -41.90 10.60
C LYS A 4 32.65 -42.39 9.17
N ILE A 5 33.68 -43.24 9.09
CA ILE A 5 34.15 -44.09 7.98
C ILE A 5 35.15 -43.29 7.09
N TYR A 6 36.46 -43.54 7.02
CA TYR A 6 37.23 -44.79 6.98
C TYR A 6 38.59 -44.67 7.69
N THR A 7 38.77 -45.41 8.80
CA THR A 7 40.09 -45.86 9.26
C THR A 7 40.11 -47.36 9.02
N LEU A 8 40.65 -47.79 7.88
CA LEU A 8 40.87 -49.21 7.59
C LEU A 8 41.80 -49.36 6.38
N LEU A 9 43.09 -49.54 6.64
CA LEU A 9 43.93 -50.42 5.82
C LEU A 9 45.12 -50.94 6.64
N ILE A 10 45.01 -52.23 6.98
CA ILE A 10 46.08 -53.21 7.24
C ILE A 10 46.74 -53.18 8.63
N LEU A 11 46.04 -53.87 9.55
CA LEU A 11 46.64 -54.69 10.59
C LEU A 11 46.60 -56.15 10.09
N GLY A 12 47.76 -56.80 9.94
CA GLY A 12 47.84 -58.24 9.70
C GLY A 12 49.12 -58.72 9.01
N LEU A 13 50.10 -59.22 9.76
CA LEU A 13 50.43 -60.65 9.81
C LEU A 13 51.64 -60.93 10.73
N CYS A 14 51.46 -61.96 11.57
CA CYS A 14 52.44 -62.90 12.12
C CYS A 14 53.31 -62.53 13.35
N LEU A 15 52.94 -63.18 14.46
CA LEU A 15 53.78 -63.64 15.57
C LEU A 15 54.87 -64.63 15.10
N GLY A 16 56.04 -64.61 15.76
CA GLY A 16 56.85 -65.82 15.98
C GLY A 16 58.38 -65.66 15.89
N PHE A 17 59.03 -65.94 17.03
CA PHE A 17 60.44 -66.38 17.24
C PHE A 17 61.59 -65.36 17.33
N ALA A 18 62.05 -65.23 18.59
CA ALA A 18 63.41 -65.51 19.08
C ALA A 18 64.66 -64.99 18.33
N ALA A 19 65.48 -64.29 19.10
CA ALA A 19 66.95 -64.24 19.07
C ALA A 19 67.61 -63.79 17.75
N CYS A 20 68.03 -62.53 17.70
CA CYS A 20 69.41 -62.15 17.99
C CYS A 20 69.46 -60.62 18.06
N GLY A 21 69.88 -60.09 19.22
CA GLY A 21 70.61 -58.84 19.20
C GLY A 21 71.91 -59.13 18.48
N ASP A 22 71.88 -58.99 17.16
CA ASP A 22 73.10 -58.79 16.39
C ASP A 22 73.14 -57.29 16.21
N ASP A 23 73.87 -56.64 17.10
CA ASP A 23 74.40 -55.29 16.90
C ASP A 23 75.34 -55.36 15.68
N ASN A 24 74.76 -55.54 14.49
CA ASN A 24 75.38 -55.14 13.25
C ASN A 24 75.05 -53.66 13.07
N ASP A 25 75.74 -52.84 13.86
CA ASP A 25 75.95 -51.40 13.62
C ASP A 25 76.72 -51.14 12.31
N GLY A 26 76.99 -52.19 11.51
CA GLY A 26 77.43 -52.07 10.13
C GLY A 26 76.23 -51.88 9.21
N LEU A 27 76.01 -50.65 8.75
CA LEU A 27 75.20 -50.39 7.56
C LEU A 27 75.70 -51.29 6.41
N ASP A 28 74.82 -52.03 5.73
CA ASP A 28 75.21 -52.82 4.55
C ASP A 28 75.72 -51.85 3.47
N PRO A 29 77.02 -51.88 3.12
CA PRO A 29 77.59 -50.96 2.15
C PRO A 29 77.03 -51.14 0.73
N ASN A 30 76.26 -52.21 0.46
CA ASN A 30 75.61 -52.47 -0.83
C ASN A 30 74.11 -52.13 -0.85
N ALA A 31 73.57 -51.50 0.20
CA ALA A 31 72.17 -51.12 0.26
C ALA A 31 71.80 -50.16 -0.90
N ALA A 32 70.65 -50.41 -1.54
CA ALA A 32 70.17 -49.58 -2.64
C ALA A 32 69.73 -48.19 -2.16
N ALA A 33 69.85 -47.20 -3.05
CA ALA A 33 69.38 -45.83 -2.80
C ALA A 33 67.88 -45.79 -2.44
N PRO A 34 67.42 -44.75 -1.72
CA PRO A 34 66.01 -44.59 -1.37
C PRO A 34 65.08 -44.64 -2.59
N VAL A 35 63.87 -45.15 -2.39
CA VAL A 35 62.81 -45.15 -3.41
C VAL A 35 61.66 -44.28 -2.92
N ILE A 36 61.23 -43.34 -3.76
CA ILE A 36 60.10 -42.45 -3.51
C ILE A 36 58.96 -42.87 -4.45
N ASN A 37 57.82 -43.23 -3.88
CA ASN A 37 56.64 -43.61 -4.65
C ASN A 37 55.50 -42.64 -4.38
N PHE A 38 55.06 -41.93 -5.42
CA PHE A 38 53.80 -41.21 -5.41
C PHE A 38 52.67 -42.16 -5.82
N PRO A 39 51.51 -42.12 -5.16
CA PRO A 39 50.34 -42.93 -5.54
C PRO A 39 49.59 -42.35 -6.76
N MET A 40 49.98 -41.17 -7.23
CA MET A 40 49.42 -40.47 -8.39
C MET A 40 50.55 -39.92 -9.27
N GLU A 41 50.31 -39.83 -10.58
CA GLU A 41 51.27 -39.29 -11.55
C GLU A 41 51.29 -37.76 -11.57
N GLN A 42 50.17 -37.14 -11.18
CA GLN A 42 49.98 -35.69 -11.13
C GLN A 42 48.92 -35.36 -10.08
N LEU A 43 49.03 -34.18 -9.49
CA LEU A 43 48.06 -33.63 -8.55
C LEU A 43 47.30 -32.46 -9.19
N ASP A 44 46.01 -32.67 -9.45
CA ASP A 44 45.12 -31.62 -9.95
C ASP A 44 44.53 -30.83 -8.79
N VAL A 45 44.79 -29.54 -8.79
CA VAL A 45 44.35 -28.58 -7.77
C VAL A 45 43.37 -27.62 -8.44
N ASP A 46 42.22 -27.41 -7.81
CA ASP A 46 41.21 -26.44 -8.25
C ASP A 46 40.99 -25.41 -7.14
N LEU A 47 41.44 -24.17 -7.38
CA LEU A 47 41.34 -23.10 -6.39
C LEU A 47 39.90 -22.61 -6.18
N ASN A 48 38.96 -23.05 -7.03
CA ASN A 48 37.53 -22.77 -6.86
C ASN A 48 36.84 -23.78 -5.92
N LYS A 49 37.57 -24.81 -5.47
CA LYS A 49 37.10 -25.80 -4.48
C LYS A 49 37.78 -25.60 -3.14
N VAL A 50 37.01 -25.82 -2.07
CA VAL A 50 37.50 -25.67 -0.70
C VAL A 50 38.50 -26.79 -0.33
N ASP A 51 38.28 -28.00 -0.83
CA ASP A 51 39.09 -29.17 -0.50
C ASP A 51 39.90 -29.63 -1.71
N ASN A 52 41.22 -29.42 -1.65
CA ASN A 52 42.18 -29.99 -2.58
C ASN A 52 42.92 -31.17 -1.92
N LEU A 53 43.33 -32.16 -2.71
CA LEU A 53 43.99 -33.36 -2.18
C LEU A 53 45.37 -33.01 -1.58
N PRO A 54 45.80 -33.66 -0.48
CA PRO A 54 47.16 -33.54 0.02
C PRO A 54 48.17 -34.15 -0.94
N VAL A 55 49.41 -33.67 -0.87
CA VAL A 55 50.55 -34.40 -1.43
C VAL A 55 50.82 -35.61 -0.55
N VAL A 56 50.88 -36.79 -1.18
CA VAL A 56 51.13 -38.07 -0.50
C VAL A 56 52.25 -38.84 -1.19
N ALA A 57 53.15 -39.42 -0.41
CA ALA A 57 54.23 -40.26 -0.93
C ALA A 57 54.68 -41.29 0.11
N VAL A 58 55.24 -42.41 -0.36
CA VAL A 58 55.92 -43.39 0.50
C VAL A 58 57.38 -43.46 0.11
N ILE A 59 58.24 -43.16 1.07
CA ILE A 59 59.70 -43.20 0.93
C ILE A 59 60.22 -44.43 1.67
N LYS A 60 61.02 -45.26 1.00
CA LYS A 60 61.67 -46.44 1.60
C LYS A 60 63.17 -46.38 1.41
N SER A 61 63.92 -46.78 2.43
CA SER A 61 65.38 -46.90 2.37
C SER A 61 65.83 -48.21 3.02
N GLN A 62 66.76 -48.92 2.38
CA GLN A 62 67.37 -50.12 2.94
C GLN A 62 68.45 -49.78 3.99
N ALA A 63 69.20 -48.70 3.78
CA ALA A 63 70.23 -48.20 4.70
C ALA A 63 69.66 -47.36 5.86
N GLY A 64 68.35 -47.10 5.85
CA GLY A 64 67.69 -46.17 6.76
C GLY A 64 67.83 -44.71 6.31
N LEU A 65 66.80 -43.91 6.54
CA LEU A 65 66.70 -42.51 6.17
C LEU A 65 67.49 -41.64 7.15
N GLN A 66 68.21 -40.67 6.58
CA GLN A 66 68.89 -39.60 7.30
C GLN A 66 68.08 -38.30 7.22
N SER A 67 67.54 -37.97 6.05
CA SER A 67 66.65 -36.82 5.87
C SER A 67 65.69 -37.01 4.70
N VAL A 68 64.54 -36.34 4.78
CA VAL A 68 63.61 -36.16 3.68
C VAL A 68 63.30 -34.66 3.58
N THR A 69 63.75 -34.03 2.51
CA THR A 69 63.56 -32.61 2.22
C THR A 69 62.49 -32.46 1.15
N MET A 70 61.48 -31.65 1.45
CA MET A 70 60.37 -31.32 0.58
C MET A 70 60.59 -29.92 0.01
N LYS A 71 60.41 -29.75 -1.29
CA LYS A 71 60.56 -28.48 -2.00
C LYS A 71 59.33 -28.23 -2.87
N LEU A 72 58.98 -26.96 -3.00
CA LEU A 72 57.94 -26.48 -3.90
C LEU A 72 58.60 -25.86 -5.12
N GLN A 73 58.19 -26.31 -6.30
CA GLN A 73 58.56 -25.68 -7.57
C GLN A 73 57.44 -24.76 -8.01
N THR A 74 57.81 -23.51 -8.31
CA THR A 74 56.94 -22.50 -8.89
C THR A 74 57.60 -21.89 -10.12
N VAL A 75 56.85 -21.07 -10.86
CA VAL A 75 57.38 -20.28 -11.99
C VAL A 75 58.58 -19.38 -11.61
N GLU A 76 58.72 -19.01 -10.33
CA GLU A 76 59.79 -18.16 -9.81
C GLU A 76 61.04 -18.95 -9.39
N GLY A 77 60.93 -20.27 -9.27
CA GLY A 77 62.01 -21.17 -8.87
C GLY A 77 61.59 -22.20 -7.82
N VAL A 78 62.59 -22.92 -7.31
CA VAL A 78 62.42 -24.00 -6.32
C VAL A 78 62.78 -23.49 -4.93
N THR A 79 61.86 -23.63 -3.99
CA THR A 79 62.06 -23.24 -2.58
C THR A 79 61.92 -24.44 -1.67
N GLU A 80 62.77 -24.54 -0.64
CA GLU A 80 62.60 -25.56 0.40
C GLU A 80 61.34 -25.26 1.22
N TYR A 81 60.48 -26.27 1.37
CA TYR A 81 59.23 -26.19 2.11
C TYR A 81 59.40 -26.74 3.53
N LYS A 82 59.95 -27.95 3.65
CA LYS A 82 60.06 -28.65 4.95
C LYS A 82 61.10 -29.75 4.88
N THR A 83 61.89 -29.92 5.93
CA THR A 83 62.84 -31.03 6.06
C THR A 83 62.54 -31.86 7.31
N VAL A 84 62.53 -33.18 7.16
CA VAL A 84 62.32 -34.16 8.22
C VAL A 84 63.60 -34.96 8.43
N THR A 85 64.09 -35.01 9.66
CA THR A 85 65.34 -35.71 10.04
C THR A 85 65.14 -36.74 11.15
N ASP A 86 63.92 -36.85 11.68
CA ASP A 86 63.58 -37.81 12.74
C ASP A 86 62.48 -38.75 12.24
N PHE A 87 62.73 -40.06 12.34
CA PHE A 87 61.91 -41.10 11.73
C PHE A 87 61.58 -42.19 12.76
N PHE A 88 60.28 -42.42 12.97
CA PHE A 88 59.80 -43.52 13.80
C PHE A 88 60.25 -44.89 13.28
N ASN A 89 60.24 -45.07 11.95
CA ASN A 89 60.85 -46.20 11.28
C ASN A 89 61.96 -45.67 10.38
N PRO A 90 63.25 -45.97 10.65
CA PRO A 90 64.34 -45.47 9.82
C PRO A 90 64.23 -45.96 8.37
N ASN A 91 63.60 -47.10 8.09
CA ASN A 91 63.56 -47.68 6.74
C ASN A 91 62.34 -47.24 5.92
N SER A 92 61.40 -46.48 6.50
CA SER A 92 60.18 -46.07 5.80
C SER A 92 59.58 -44.79 6.37
N TYR A 93 59.20 -43.87 5.49
CA TYR A 93 58.48 -42.65 5.84
C TYR A 93 57.26 -42.47 4.93
N SER A 94 56.10 -42.25 5.54
CA SER A 94 54.85 -41.94 4.83
C SER A 94 54.58 -40.44 4.95
N LEU A 95 54.58 -39.76 3.82
CA LEU A 95 54.35 -38.32 3.70
C LEU A 95 52.88 -38.06 3.37
N SER A 96 52.30 -37.07 4.06
CA SER A 96 50.97 -36.53 3.78
C SER A 96 50.97 -35.05 4.17
N GLU A 97 51.08 -34.16 3.19
CA GLU A 97 51.14 -32.71 3.41
C GLU A 97 49.94 -32.02 2.76
N ASN A 98 49.19 -31.26 3.56
CA ASN A 98 48.16 -30.36 3.05
C ASN A 98 48.81 -29.01 2.76
N LEU A 99 48.99 -28.71 1.48
CA LEU A 99 49.61 -27.46 1.05
C LEU A 99 48.56 -26.34 0.95
N GLU A 100 48.97 -25.12 1.29
CA GLU A 100 48.27 -23.92 0.84
C GLU A 100 48.68 -23.69 -0.63
N TYR A 101 47.85 -24.19 -1.55
CA TYR A 101 48.09 -24.08 -2.98
C TYR A 101 47.97 -22.63 -3.46
N ASN A 102 48.79 -22.28 -4.45
CA ASN A 102 48.64 -21.05 -5.21
C ASN A 102 48.69 -21.36 -6.72
N ALA A 103 48.25 -20.40 -7.54
CA ALA A 103 48.14 -20.54 -8.99
C ALA A 103 49.47 -20.83 -9.70
N ASN A 104 50.60 -20.55 -9.05
CA ASN A 104 51.93 -20.61 -9.64
C ASN A 104 52.69 -21.91 -9.32
N TYR A 105 52.08 -22.85 -8.59
CA TYR A 105 52.70 -24.14 -8.27
C TYR A 105 52.77 -25.05 -9.50
N GLU A 106 53.95 -25.60 -9.77
CA GLU A 106 54.21 -26.48 -10.92
C GLU A 106 54.51 -27.92 -10.47
N ALA A 107 55.19 -28.11 -9.34
CA ALA A 107 55.52 -29.44 -8.84
C ALA A 107 55.89 -29.46 -7.35
N PHE A 108 55.72 -30.61 -6.71
CA PHE A 108 56.26 -30.93 -5.40
C PHE A 108 57.43 -31.90 -5.51
N ILE A 109 58.59 -31.53 -4.99
CA ILE A 109 59.82 -32.30 -5.10
C ILE A 109 60.16 -32.86 -3.71
N ILE A 110 60.46 -34.16 -3.65
CA ILE A 110 60.95 -34.84 -2.46
C ILE A 110 62.38 -35.30 -2.73
N GLU A 111 63.32 -34.90 -1.89
CA GLU A 111 64.69 -35.42 -1.86
C GLU A 111 64.88 -36.25 -0.60
N ALA A 112 65.17 -37.53 -0.76
CA ALA A 112 65.43 -38.45 0.34
C ALA A 112 66.92 -38.81 0.38
N THR A 113 67.55 -38.59 1.53
CA THR A 113 68.94 -38.96 1.80
C THR A 113 68.97 -40.11 2.81
N ASP A 114 69.68 -41.20 2.51
CA ASP A 114 69.89 -42.31 3.45
C ASP A 114 71.15 -42.14 4.32
N LYS A 115 71.35 -43.02 5.30
CA LYS A 115 72.51 -43.00 6.20
C LYS A 115 73.85 -43.32 5.52
N LEU A 116 73.84 -43.81 4.27
CA LEU A 116 75.03 -43.99 3.43
C LEU A 116 75.28 -42.78 2.52
N ASN A 117 74.48 -41.72 2.64
CA ASN A 117 74.49 -40.49 1.84
C ASN A 117 74.08 -40.69 0.36
N HIS A 118 73.34 -41.75 0.03
CA HIS A 118 72.65 -41.80 -1.26
C HIS A 118 71.47 -40.83 -1.26
N VAL A 119 71.33 -40.08 -2.35
CA VAL A 119 70.25 -39.12 -2.54
C VAL A 119 69.38 -39.54 -3.71
N THR A 120 68.07 -39.64 -3.49
CA THR A 120 67.07 -39.83 -4.54
C THR A 120 66.12 -38.65 -4.56
N SER A 121 65.75 -38.17 -5.74
CA SER A 121 64.72 -37.14 -5.93
C SER A 121 63.51 -37.70 -6.66
N GLY A 122 62.32 -37.39 -6.16
CA GLY A 122 61.03 -37.68 -6.79
C GLY A 122 60.26 -36.38 -6.99
N THR A 123 59.63 -36.22 -8.15
CA THR A 123 58.84 -35.02 -8.49
C THR A 123 57.41 -35.43 -8.78
N LEU A 124 56.45 -34.76 -8.14
CA LEU A 124 55.02 -34.85 -8.42
C LEU A 124 54.57 -33.54 -9.11
N PRO A 125 54.26 -33.58 -10.41
CA PRO A 125 53.64 -32.44 -11.11
C PRO A 125 52.34 -32.00 -10.44
N ILE A 126 52.11 -30.68 -10.40
CA ILE A 126 50.88 -30.05 -9.94
C ILE A 126 50.29 -29.26 -11.10
N ALA A 127 49.02 -29.48 -11.44
CA ALA A 127 48.27 -28.56 -12.30
C ALA A 127 47.25 -27.81 -11.47
N VAL A 128 47.27 -26.48 -11.60
CA VAL A 128 46.37 -25.60 -10.85
C VAL A 128 45.36 -24.96 -11.78
N THR A 129 44.07 -25.17 -11.50
CA THR A 129 42.98 -24.36 -12.06
C THR A 129 42.84 -23.12 -11.18
N ASP A 130 43.14 -21.96 -11.76
CA ASP A 130 43.06 -20.68 -11.06
C ASP A 130 41.61 -20.28 -10.73
N VAL A 131 41.46 -19.29 -9.87
CA VAL A 131 40.17 -18.73 -9.47
C VAL A 131 39.48 -18.11 -10.69
N MET A 132 38.27 -18.59 -10.99
CA MET A 132 37.51 -18.14 -12.16
C MET A 132 36.69 -16.89 -11.84
N ALA A 133 36.59 -15.99 -12.81
CA ALA A 133 35.73 -14.82 -12.69
C ALA A 133 34.25 -15.21 -12.64
N ARG A 134 33.45 -14.42 -11.89
CA ARG A 134 31.99 -14.62 -11.83
C ARG A 134 31.34 -14.32 -13.18
N PRO A 135 30.15 -14.89 -13.46
CA PRO A 135 29.39 -14.55 -14.66
C PRO A 135 29.16 -13.05 -14.82
N VAL A 136 29.22 -12.56 -16.05
CA VAL A 136 28.94 -11.16 -16.40
C VAL A 136 27.62 -11.10 -17.17
N ILE A 137 26.69 -10.25 -16.73
CA ILE A 137 25.39 -10.01 -17.38
C ILE A 137 25.44 -8.63 -18.03
N THR A 138 25.17 -8.57 -19.34
CA THR A 138 25.10 -7.33 -20.12
C THR A 138 23.71 -7.19 -20.73
N PHE A 139 23.09 -6.02 -20.56
CA PHE A 139 21.80 -5.70 -21.18
C PHE A 139 22.00 -4.85 -22.43
N ASP A 140 21.17 -5.06 -23.45
CA ASP A 140 21.11 -4.21 -24.63
C ASP A 140 19.65 -4.11 -25.11
N PRO A 141 18.95 -2.98 -24.93
CA PRO A 141 19.43 -1.72 -24.36
C PRO A 141 19.72 -1.79 -22.85
N GLU A 142 20.45 -0.81 -22.32
CA GLU A 142 20.77 -0.70 -20.88
C GLU A 142 19.57 -0.31 -20.01
N GLU A 143 18.49 0.19 -20.62
CA GLU A 143 17.21 0.50 -19.98
C GLU A 143 16.05 0.27 -20.96
N ILE A 144 14.88 -0.09 -20.43
CA ILE A 144 13.63 -0.12 -21.20
C ILE A 144 12.85 1.14 -20.90
N VAL A 145 12.62 1.97 -21.92
CA VAL A 145 11.74 3.14 -21.82
C VAL A 145 10.53 2.90 -22.72
N TYR A 146 9.34 2.94 -22.14
CA TYR A 146 8.09 2.91 -22.88
C TYR A 146 7.23 4.10 -22.47
N ASP A 147 7.00 5.01 -23.41
CA ASP A 147 6.20 6.22 -23.19
C ASP A 147 4.89 6.17 -23.97
N GLU A 148 3.78 5.98 -23.25
CA GLU A 148 2.44 6.01 -23.84
C GLU A 148 2.07 7.38 -24.41
N MET A 149 2.88 8.44 -24.27
CA MET A 149 2.64 9.76 -24.86
C MET A 149 3.13 9.89 -26.29
N ASP A 150 4.03 9.01 -26.73
CA ASP A 150 4.60 9.07 -28.07
C ASP A 150 3.53 8.89 -29.16
N GLU A 151 3.76 9.44 -30.36
CA GLU A 151 2.79 9.36 -31.45
C GLU A 151 2.51 7.92 -31.88
N ASN A 152 3.54 7.06 -31.83
CA ASN A 152 3.47 5.62 -32.12
C ASN A 152 4.33 4.85 -31.10
N PRO A 153 3.85 4.61 -29.87
CA PRO A 153 4.65 3.95 -28.85
C PRO A 153 4.92 2.49 -29.25
N VAL A 154 6.18 2.07 -29.18
CA VAL A 154 6.60 0.69 -29.48
C VAL A 154 7.33 0.15 -28.27
N MET A 155 6.89 -1.01 -27.78
CA MET A 155 7.54 -1.66 -26.65
C MET A 155 8.93 -2.18 -27.06
N PRO A 156 10.01 -1.76 -26.38
CA PRO A 156 11.34 -2.26 -26.66
C PRO A 156 11.46 -3.75 -26.32
N ARG A 157 12.29 -4.47 -27.09
CA ARG A 157 12.61 -5.87 -26.79
C ARG A 157 13.53 -5.95 -25.58
N THR A 158 13.36 -6.98 -24.78
CA THR A 158 14.23 -7.24 -23.62
C THR A 158 15.32 -8.20 -24.06
N THR A 159 16.56 -7.71 -24.11
CA THR A 159 17.70 -8.54 -24.46
C THR A 159 18.82 -8.46 -23.44
N PHE A 160 19.46 -9.61 -23.20
CA PHE A 160 20.67 -9.69 -22.40
C PHE A 160 21.56 -10.84 -22.84
N LYS A 161 22.87 -10.66 -22.63
CA LYS A 161 23.90 -11.68 -22.81
C LYS A 161 24.58 -11.97 -21.49
N ILE A 162 24.82 -13.24 -21.22
CA ILE A 162 25.57 -13.73 -20.06
C ILE A 162 26.82 -14.44 -20.57
N VAL A 163 27.97 -14.14 -19.98
CA VAL A 163 29.25 -14.82 -20.25
C VAL A 163 29.84 -15.34 -18.95
N SER A 164 30.30 -16.59 -18.94
CA SER A 164 31.00 -17.22 -17.81
C SER A 164 32.19 -18.02 -18.32
N GLU A 165 33.39 -17.70 -17.83
CA GLU A 165 34.60 -18.45 -18.17
C GLU A 165 34.58 -19.88 -17.64
N ALA A 166 34.03 -20.04 -16.42
CA ALA A 166 33.80 -21.32 -15.76
C ALA A 166 32.70 -22.16 -16.46
N GLY A 167 31.77 -21.51 -17.16
CA GLY A 167 30.57 -22.15 -17.72
C GLY A 167 29.36 -21.97 -16.81
N LEU A 168 28.18 -21.86 -17.40
CA LEU A 168 26.92 -21.56 -16.72
C LEU A 168 26.22 -22.84 -16.28
N LYS A 169 25.71 -22.81 -15.05
CA LYS A 169 24.86 -23.86 -14.48
C LYS A 169 23.40 -23.52 -14.69
N LYS A 170 22.98 -22.33 -14.26
CA LYS A 170 21.56 -21.91 -14.25
C LYS A 170 21.39 -20.42 -14.47
N VAL A 171 20.32 -20.04 -15.17
CA VAL A 171 19.86 -18.66 -15.32
C VAL A 171 18.39 -18.55 -14.92
N GLU A 172 18.04 -17.53 -14.16
CA GLU A 172 16.66 -17.19 -13.77
C GLU A 172 16.38 -15.72 -14.09
N ALA A 173 15.21 -15.44 -14.68
CA ALA A 173 14.78 -14.11 -15.08
C ALA A 173 13.45 -13.74 -14.41
N TYR A 174 13.34 -12.53 -13.88
CA TYR A 174 12.18 -12.05 -13.12
C TYR A 174 11.75 -10.65 -13.57
N LEU A 175 10.45 -10.46 -13.75
CA LEU A 175 9.87 -9.12 -13.84
C LEU A 175 9.68 -8.56 -12.44
N VAL A 176 10.16 -7.34 -12.20
CA VAL A 176 10.11 -6.66 -10.90
C VAL A 176 9.13 -5.51 -10.98
N SER A 177 8.18 -5.47 -10.05
CA SER A 177 7.18 -4.42 -9.90
C SER A 177 7.16 -3.89 -8.46
N GLU A 178 6.35 -2.86 -8.20
CA GLU A 178 6.14 -2.32 -6.84
C GLU A 178 5.59 -3.36 -5.85
N ILE A 179 4.84 -4.34 -6.33
CA ILE A 179 4.15 -5.34 -5.49
C ILE A 179 4.95 -6.64 -5.32
N GLY A 180 6.06 -6.83 -6.03
CA GLY A 180 6.88 -8.04 -5.93
C GLY A 180 7.62 -8.42 -7.21
N GLN A 181 8.03 -9.70 -7.29
CA GLN A 181 8.80 -10.26 -8.41
C GLN A 181 8.08 -11.48 -8.98
N GLU A 182 7.97 -11.54 -10.31
CA GLU A 182 7.36 -12.64 -11.06
C GLU A 182 8.43 -13.36 -11.89
N LEU A 183 8.53 -14.69 -11.79
CA LEU A 183 9.46 -15.47 -12.61
C LEU A 183 8.99 -15.47 -14.07
N LYS A 184 9.83 -15.01 -14.99
CA LYS A 184 9.58 -14.98 -16.43
C LYS A 184 10.27 -16.11 -17.19
N GLY A 185 11.39 -16.62 -16.68
CA GLY A 185 12.09 -17.73 -17.32
C GLY A 185 13.16 -18.35 -16.43
N SER A 186 13.50 -19.61 -16.72
CA SER A 186 14.61 -20.33 -16.10
C SER A 186 15.22 -21.30 -17.12
N ALA A 187 16.55 -21.39 -17.13
CA ALA A 187 17.30 -22.32 -17.99
C ALA A 187 18.42 -23.01 -17.19
N GLU A 188 18.61 -24.30 -17.43
CA GLU A 188 19.75 -25.09 -16.94
C GLU A 188 20.71 -25.28 -18.13
N LEU A 189 21.99 -24.90 -17.97
CA LEU A 189 22.89 -24.65 -19.09
C LEU A 189 24.10 -25.60 -19.16
N GLY A 190 24.21 -26.56 -18.24
CA GLY A 190 25.14 -27.69 -18.36
C GLY A 190 26.63 -27.34 -18.58
N GLY A 191 27.06 -26.13 -18.25
CA GLY A 191 28.42 -25.63 -18.46
C GLY A 191 28.62 -24.76 -19.71
N GLU A 192 27.56 -24.38 -20.45
CA GLU A 192 27.68 -23.45 -21.58
C GLU A 192 28.31 -22.11 -21.15
N LYS A 193 29.24 -21.59 -21.94
CA LYS A 193 29.97 -20.35 -21.59
C LYS A 193 29.18 -19.08 -21.86
N GLU A 194 28.16 -19.16 -22.71
CA GLU A 194 27.35 -18.01 -23.10
C GLU A 194 25.87 -18.34 -23.07
N PHE A 195 25.04 -17.36 -22.72
CA PHE A 195 23.58 -17.44 -22.83
C PHE A 195 23.03 -16.12 -23.34
N THR A 196 22.08 -16.17 -24.27
CA THR A 196 21.40 -15.00 -24.83
C THR A 196 19.91 -15.11 -24.67
N TYR A 197 19.27 -14.01 -24.27
CA TYR A 197 17.83 -13.86 -24.19
C TYR A 197 17.40 -12.70 -25.07
N ASP A 198 16.33 -12.90 -25.83
CA ASP A 198 15.71 -11.87 -26.66
C ASP A 198 14.22 -12.16 -26.79
N GLU A 199 13.41 -11.51 -25.96
CA GLU A 199 11.95 -11.66 -25.98
C GLU A 199 11.22 -10.32 -25.86
N MET A 200 9.96 -10.33 -26.31
CA MET A 200 9.03 -9.23 -26.06
C MET A 200 8.36 -9.46 -24.70
N VAL A 201 8.71 -8.62 -23.73
CA VAL A 201 8.13 -8.66 -22.38
C VAL A 201 7.06 -7.57 -22.29
N ASP A 202 5.84 -7.95 -21.90
CA ASP A 202 4.70 -7.03 -21.76
C ASP A 202 4.80 -6.21 -20.46
N TYR A 203 5.58 -5.12 -20.51
CA TYR A 203 5.73 -4.19 -19.40
C TYR A 203 4.46 -3.36 -19.19
N LYS A 204 4.12 -3.08 -17.93
CA LYS A 204 2.95 -2.29 -17.54
C LYS A 204 3.27 -1.22 -16.50
N GLU A 205 2.30 -0.34 -16.26
CA GLU A 205 2.37 0.64 -15.18
C GLU A 205 2.68 -0.04 -13.83
N GLY A 206 3.75 0.42 -13.18
CA GLY A 206 4.23 -0.11 -11.90
C GLY A 206 5.37 -1.13 -12.01
N ASP A 207 5.71 -1.60 -13.21
CA ASP A 207 6.95 -2.35 -13.42
C ASP A 207 8.17 -1.42 -13.27
N LYS A 208 9.24 -1.93 -12.64
CA LYS A 208 10.44 -1.17 -12.27
C LYS A 208 11.72 -1.74 -12.86
N GLY A 209 11.71 -3.01 -13.27
CA GLY A 209 12.88 -3.60 -13.89
C GLY A 209 12.74 -5.07 -14.25
N PHE A 210 13.72 -5.57 -14.98
CA PHE A 210 13.85 -6.97 -15.35
C PHE A 210 15.14 -7.54 -14.75
N LYS A 211 15.01 -8.42 -13.77
CA LYS A 211 16.11 -8.96 -12.98
C LYS A 211 16.58 -10.30 -13.56
N VAL A 212 17.88 -10.44 -13.72
CA VAL A 212 18.53 -11.67 -14.18
C VAL A 212 19.50 -12.15 -13.11
N LYS A 213 19.43 -13.43 -12.80
CA LYS A 213 20.31 -14.14 -11.88
C LYS A 213 21.01 -15.27 -12.63
N ALA A 214 22.33 -15.23 -12.67
CA ALA A 214 23.18 -16.23 -13.31
C ALA A 214 23.99 -16.98 -12.25
N ILE A 215 24.11 -18.30 -12.40
CA ILE A 215 24.88 -19.19 -11.54
C ILE A 215 25.84 -19.98 -12.43
N ASP A 216 27.14 -19.98 -12.11
CA ASP A 216 28.13 -20.81 -12.83
C ASP A 216 28.26 -22.23 -12.24
N ILE A 217 29.10 -23.06 -12.85
CA ILE A 217 29.34 -24.44 -12.38
C ILE A 217 30.00 -24.54 -11.00
N TYR A 218 30.60 -23.44 -10.51
CA TYR A 218 31.20 -23.33 -9.18
C TYR A 218 30.24 -22.67 -8.17
N ASP A 219 28.97 -22.51 -8.53
CA ASP A 219 27.93 -21.88 -7.72
C ASP A 219 28.17 -20.38 -7.40
N ASN A 220 29.05 -19.70 -8.15
CA ASN A 220 29.14 -18.25 -8.07
C ASN A 220 27.90 -17.62 -8.70
N VAL A 221 27.35 -16.62 -8.02
CA VAL A 221 26.12 -15.94 -8.43
C VAL A 221 26.40 -14.50 -8.81
N THR A 222 25.86 -14.09 -9.96
CA THR A 222 25.75 -12.69 -10.39
C THR A 222 24.28 -12.33 -10.57
N ILE A 223 23.87 -11.18 -10.04
CA ILE A 223 22.52 -10.64 -10.21
C ILE A 223 22.65 -9.25 -10.81
N SER A 224 21.90 -8.99 -11.88
CA SER A 224 21.78 -7.65 -12.48
C SER A 224 20.32 -7.34 -12.77
N THR A 225 19.95 -6.07 -12.82
CA THR A 225 18.57 -5.63 -13.08
C THR A 225 18.59 -4.56 -14.16
N LEU A 226 17.89 -4.83 -15.27
CA LEU A 226 17.58 -3.87 -16.32
C LEU A 226 16.51 -2.90 -15.81
N PRO A 227 16.77 -1.59 -15.72
CA PRO A 227 15.76 -0.61 -15.34
C PRO A 227 14.63 -0.55 -16.38
N VAL A 228 13.40 -0.34 -15.89
CA VAL A 228 12.22 -0.12 -16.74
C VAL A 228 11.57 1.20 -16.32
N GLU A 229 11.41 2.09 -17.29
CA GLU A 229 10.67 3.35 -17.16
C GLU A 229 9.39 3.27 -18.01
N TYR A 230 8.23 3.14 -17.35
CA TYR A 230 6.92 3.12 -17.99
C TYR A 230 6.20 4.46 -17.75
N LYS A 231 6.07 5.31 -18.78
CA LYS A 231 5.38 6.60 -18.70
C LYS A 231 3.95 6.44 -19.20
N THR A 232 3.00 6.63 -18.29
CA THR A 232 1.58 6.54 -18.63
C THR A 232 1.01 7.88 -19.03
N VAL A 233 0.02 7.85 -19.92
CA VAL A 233 -0.78 9.05 -20.14
C VAL A 233 -1.67 9.27 -18.91
N PRO A 234 -1.72 10.50 -18.35
CA PRO A 234 -2.60 10.82 -17.24
C PRO A 234 -4.05 10.66 -17.68
N LYS A 235 -4.90 10.32 -16.70
CA LYS A 235 -6.35 10.30 -16.89
C LYS A 235 -6.87 11.71 -17.19
N PRO A 236 -8.05 11.85 -17.83
CA PRO A 236 -8.68 13.14 -17.96
C PRO A 236 -8.86 13.83 -16.61
N VAL A 237 -8.76 15.15 -16.56
CA VAL A 237 -9.11 15.95 -15.38
C VAL A 237 -10.55 16.40 -15.54
N LEU A 238 -11.39 16.20 -14.52
CA LEU A 238 -12.79 16.60 -14.51
C LEU A 238 -13.04 17.63 -13.40
N ILE A 239 -13.70 18.72 -13.74
CA ILE A 239 -14.09 19.79 -12.82
C ILE A 239 -15.62 19.86 -12.82
N LEU A 240 -16.21 19.66 -11.64
CA LEU A 240 -17.64 19.79 -11.37
C LEU A 240 -17.87 20.88 -10.30
N PRO A 241 -19.11 21.38 -10.14
CA PRO A 241 -19.46 22.29 -9.06
C PRO A 241 -19.13 21.70 -7.67
N SER A 242 -18.55 22.52 -6.80
CA SER A 242 -18.28 22.14 -5.40
C SER A 242 -19.52 22.21 -4.52
N GLU A 243 -20.45 23.11 -4.85
CA GLU A 243 -21.71 23.29 -4.13
C GLU A 243 -22.79 22.35 -4.66
N PRO A 244 -23.72 21.87 -3.81
CA PRO A 244 -24.87 21.11 -4.25
C PRO A 244 -25.71 21.88 -5.27
N MET A 245 -26.18 21.18 -6.30
CA MET A 245 -27.13 21.74 -7.25
C MET A 245 -28.57 21.58 -6.76
N SER A 246 -29.49 22.37 -7.30
CA SER A 246 -30.92 22.25 -7.03
C SER A 246 -31.70 22.17 -8.33
N GLY A 247 -32.76 21.35 -8.36
CA GLY A 247 -33.57 21.14 -9.56
C GLY A 247 -34.99 20.70 -9.25
N THR A 248 -35.76 20.50 -10.31
CA THR A 248 -37.14 19.98 -10.25
C THR A 248 -37.31 18.79 -11.19
N THR A 249 -38.39 18.03 -11.04
CA THR A 249 -38.73 16.94 -11.96
C THR A 249 -39.24 17.43 -13.31
N ASP A 250 -39.80 18.64 -13.36
CA ASP A 250 -40.56 19.12 -14.52
C ASP A 250 -39.69 19.85 -15.56
N VAL A 251 -38.44 20.14 -15.20
CA VAL A 251 -37.49 20.89 -16.02
C VAL A 251 -36.16 20.15 -16.00
N LYS A 252 -35.50 20.06 -17.16
CA LYS A 252 -34.16 19.48 -17.23
C LYS A 252 -33.17 20.34 -16.45
N LEU A 253 -32.26 19.70 -15.73
CA LEU A 253 -31.14 20.38 -15.10
C LEU A 253 -29.95 20.44 -16.07
N SER A 254 -29.35 21.62 -16.19
CA SER A 254 -28.10 21.83 -16.92
C SER A 254 -26.90 21.55 -15.99
N VAL A 255 -26.17 20.47 -16.24
CA VAL A 255 -24.97 20.08 -15.51
C VAL A 255 -23.74 20.62 -16.23
N PRO A 256 -22.97 21.54 -15.61
CA PRO A 256 -21.73 22.01 -16.22
C PRO A 256 -20.64 20.94 -16.15
N ILE A 257 -20.05 20.64 -17.29
CA ILE A 257 -18.98 19.65 -17.42
C ILE A 257 -17.77 20.35 -18.03
N LYS A 258 -16.71 20.46 -17.22
CA LYS A 258 -15.41 20.93 -17.66
C LYS A 258 -14.41 19.81 -17.53
N ALA A 259 -13.72 19.46 -18.61
CA ALA A 259 -12.72 18.41 -18.57
C ALA A 259 -11.55 18.67 -19.51
N GLU A 260 -10.38 18.20 -19.13
CA GLU A 260 -9.13 18.30 -19.88
C GLU A 260 -8.52 16.92 -20.07
N SER A 261 -7.95 16.63 -21.24
CA SER A 261 -7.27 15.37 -21.52
C SER A 261 -6.09 15.58 -22.46
N VAL A 262 -4.96 14.93 -22.18
CA VAL A 262 -3.77 14.97 -23.04
C VAL A 262 -4.01 14.23 -24.36
N ARG A 263 -4.81 13.16 -24.36
CA ARG A 263 -5.11 12.33 -25.56
C ARG A 263 -6.48 12.60 -26.17
N GLY A 264 -7.23 13.55 -25.61
CA GLY A 264 -8.55 13.96 -26.07
C GLY A 264 -9.67 13.13 -25.45
N ILE A 265 -10.79 13.79 -25.18
CA ILE A 265 -11.97 13.18 -24.55
C ILE A 265 -12.79 12.46 -25.62
N ARG A 266 -13.17 11.20 -25.37
CA ARG A 266 -13.94 10.36 -26.28
C ARG A 266 -15.35 10.06 -25.81
N GLU A 267 -15.58 10.11 -24.51
CA GLU A 267 -16.88 9.76 -23.93
C GLU A 267 -17.15 10.54 -22.66
N VAL A 268 -18.40 10.99 -22.51
CA VAL A 268 -18.94 11.58 -21.29
C VAL A 268 -20.22 10.84 -20.94
N THR A 269 -20.25 10.23 -19.77
CA THR A 269 -21.40 9.46 -19.28
C THR A 269 -21.90 10.07 -17.97
N ILE A 270 -23.22 10.23 -17.85
CA ILE A 270 -23.86 10.75 -16.64
C ILE A 270 -24.78 9.69 -16.07
N TYR A 271 -24.65 9.49 -14.76
CA TYR A 271 -25.50 8.63 -13.94
C TYR A 271 -26.21 9.48 -12.90
N LEU A 272 -27.48 9.14 -12.63
CA LEU A 272 -28.15 9.56 -11.42
C LEU A 272 -27.92 8.51 -10.34
N ILE A 273 -27.62 8.97 -9.12
CA ILE A 273 -27.58 8.11 -7.95
C ILE A 273 -28.95 8.20 -7.28
N GLU A 274 -29.68 7.09 -7.33
CA GLU A 274 -31.05 6.95 -6.84
C GLU A 274 -31.09 5.77 -5.87
N ASN A 275 -31.42 6.04 -4.60
CA ASN A 275 -31.44 5.02 -3.53
C ASN A 275 -30.12 4.23 -3.41
N GLY A 276 -28.97 4.91 -3.63
CA GLY A 276 -27.64 4.30 -3.58
C GLY A 276 -27.28 3.45 -4.81
N LYS A 277 -28.08 3.51 -5.89
CA LYS A 277 -27.80 2.81 -7.15
C LYS A 277 -27.57 3.79 -8.28
N GLU A 278 -26.61 3.48 -9.14
CA GLU A 278 -26.33 4.24 -10.35
C GLU A 278 -27.31 3.88 -11.47
N ARG A 279 -27.92 4.89 -12.07
CA ARG A 279 -28.75 4.76 -13.27
C ARG A 279 -28.22 5.69 -14.35
N GLN A 280 -27.73 5.12 -15.45
CA GLN A 280 -27.24 5.90 -16.59
C GLN A 280 -28.40 6.70 -17.20
N VAL A 281 -28.17 7.99 -17.44
CA VAL A 281 -29.14 8.90 -18.06
C VAL A 281 -28.61 9.58 -19.31
N LEU A 282 -27.30 9.65 -19.47
CA LEU A 282 -26.66 10.22 -20.64
C LEU A 282 -25.39 9.44 -20.96
N ASN A 283 -25.13 9.22 -22.23
CA ASN A 283 -23.84 8.79 -22.75
C ASN A 283 -23.62 9.52 -24.08
N GLU A 284 -22.61 10.39 -24.14
CA GLU A 284 -22.25 11.15 -25.31
C GLU A 284 -20.86 10.78 -25.79
N LYS A 285 -20.75 10.41 -27.07
CA LYS A 285 -19.47 10.29 -27.75
C LYS A 285 -18.92 11.68 -28.12
N LYS A 286 -17.61 11.85 -27.97
CA LYS A 286 -16.85 13.07 -28.21
C LYS A 286 -15.77 12.83 -29.27
N ASN A 287 -15.28 13.89 -29.89
CA ASN A 287 -14.41 13.78 -31.07
C ASN A 287 -12.92 13.74 -30.72
N GLY A 288 -12.56 13.66 -29.43
CA GLY A 288 -11.17 13.73 -28.98
C GLY A 288 -10.75 15.15 -28.62
N GLU A 289 -11.67 16.01 -28.21
CA GLU A 289 -11.37 17.37 -27.77
C GLU A 289 -10.43 17.32 -26.55
N LEU A 290 -9.33 18.09 -26.57
CA LEU A 290 -8.40 18.18 -25.45
C LEU A 290 -8.99 18.94 -24.27
N ASN A 291 -9.91 19.87 -24.55
CA ASN A 291 -10.62 20.67 -23.56
C ASN A 291 -12.11 20.64 -23.89
N LEU A 292 -12.92 20.36 -22.87
CA LEU A 292 -14.38 20.29 -22.96
C LEU A 292 -14.95 21.26 -21.93
N ASP A 293 -15.85 22.14 -22.35
CA ASP A 293 -16.60 23.06 -21.48
C ASP A 293 -18.02 23.22 -22.05
N TYR A 294 -18.98 22.51 -21.47
CA TYR A 294 -20.37 22.55 -21.94
C TYR A 294 -21.37 22.21 -20.85
N LEU A 295 -22.65 22.44 -21.14
CA LEU A 295 -23.78 22.11 -20.29
C LEU A 295 -24.50 20.88 -20.82
N ALA A 296 -24.57 19.82 -20.01
CA ALA A 296 -25.36 18.63 -20.32
C ALA A 296 -26.76 18.72 -19.70
N GLU A 297 -27.81 18.46 -20.46
CA GLU A 297 -29.19 18.53 -19.96
C GLU A 297 -29.73 17.16 -19.57
N ILE A 298 -30.14 16.99 -18.31
CA ILE A 298 -30.68 15.72 -17.80
C ILE A 298 -32.01 15.92 -17.06
N SER A 299 -32.90 14.93 -17.14
CA SER A 299 -34.13 14.90 -16.35
C SER A 299 -33.89 14.21 -15.01
N LEU A 300 -34.30 14.85 -13.91
CA LEU A 300 -34.14 14.34 -12.55
C LEU A 300 -35.39 13.59 -12.07
N THR A 301 -35.25 12.82 -11.00
CA THR A 301 -36.37 12.19 -10.29
C THR A 301 -36.40 12.62 -8.83
N GLU A 302 -37.55 12.45 -8.16
CA GLU A 302 -37.68 12.69 -6.71
C GLU A 302 -36.82 11.73 -5.85
N ALA A 303 -36.19 10.72 -6.47
CA ALA A 303 -35.28 9.77 -5.82
C ALA A 303 -33.80 10.11 -6.05
N THR A 304 -33.48 11.08 -6.91
CA THR A 304 -32.10 11.47 -7.21
C THR A 304 -31.49 12.24 -6.02
N SER A 305 -30.39 11.72 -5.48
CA SER A 305 -29.61 12.39 -4.43
C SER A 305 -28.31 12.99 -4.94
N GLN A 306 -27.73 12.40 -5.99
CA GLN A 306 -26.46 12.84 -6.58
C GLN A 306 -26.44 12.59 -8.08
N ILE A 307 -25.54 13.30 -8.76
CA ILE A 307 -25.21 13.11 -10.17
C ILE A 307 -23.74 12.70 -10.23
N LYS A 308 -23.47 11.59 -10.89
CA LYS A 308 -22.12 11.11 -11.17
C LYS A 308 -21.81 11.36 -12.64
N VAL A 309 -20.70 12.02 -12.92
CA VAL A 309 -20.19 12.26 -14.27
C VAL A 309 -18.90 11.47 -14.44
N VAL A 310 -18.79 10.73 -15.53
CA VAL A 310 -17.61 9.95 -15.92
C VAL A 310 -17.12 10.46 -17.25
N VAL A 311 -15.85 10.84 -17.32
CA VAL A 311 -15.18 11.29 -18.56
C VAL A 311 -14.07 10.32 -18.90
N SER A 312 -14.02 9.87 -20.16
CA SER A 312 -13.03 8.92 -20.66
C SER A 312 -12.35 9.43 -21.93
N ASP A 313 -11.06 9.12 -22.07
CA ASP A 313 -10.33 9.28 -23.33
C ASP A 313 -10.44 8.07 -24.27
N GLY A 314 -11.27 7.09 -23.91
CA GLY A 314 -11.56 5.89 -24.71
C GLY A 314 -10.63 4.71 -24.45
N ARG A 315 -9.59 4.87 -23.63
CA ARG A 315 -8.71 3.78 -23.22
C ARG A 315 -9.16 3.16 -21.90
N ILE A 316 -8.99 1.86 -21.78
CA ILE A 316 -9.39 1.08 -20.59
C ILE A 316 -8.67 1.64 -19.35
N GLY A 317 -9.45 1.95 -18.31
CA GLY A 317 -8.90 2.44 -17.03
C GLY A 317 -8.47 3.90 -17.04
N LYS A 318 -8.65 4.61 -18.15
CA LYS A 318 -8.38 6.06 -18.30
C LYS A 318 -9.67 6.88 -18.22
N GLU A 319 -10.56 6.51 -17.30
CA GLU A 319 -11.71 7.33 -16.92
C GLU A 319 -11.47 8.09 -15.61
N THR A 320 -12.08 9.27 -15.53
CA THR A 320 -12.18 10.07 -14.30
C THR A 320 -13.64 10.29 -13.97
N GLU A 321 -13.99 10.09 -12.70
CA GLU A 321 -15.35 10.29 -12.19
C GLU A 321 -15.41 11.44 -11.19
N GLY A 322 -16.55 12.13 -11.19
CA GLY A 322 -16.87 13.18 -10.24
C GLY A 322 -18.33 13.09 -9.82
N ILE A 323 -18.63 13.47 -8.58
CA ILE A 323 -19.98 13.40 -8.01
C ILE A 323 -20.37 14.78 -7.50
N VAL A 324 -21.61 15.19 -7.78
CA VAL A 324 -22.22 16.41 -7.26
C VAL A 324 -23.55 16.07 -6.59
N ASN A 325 -23.78 16.60 -5.39
CA ASN A 325 -25.05 16.42 -4.68
C ASN A 325 -26.15 17.25 -5.36
N VAL A 326 -27.38 16.75 -5.34
CA VAL A 326 -28.53 17.46 -5.92
C VAL A 326 -29.75 17.41 -5.02
N TYR A 327 -30.41 18.55 -4.87
CA TYR A 327 -31.70 18.65 -4.18
C TYR A 327 -32.83 18.80 -5.19
N VAL A 328 -33.64 17.76 -5.34
CA VAL A 328 -34.76 17.73 -6.29
C VAL A 328 -36.07 18.01 -5.56
N ASN A 329 -36.83 19.01 -6.00
CA ASN A 329 -38.12 19.40 -5.42
C ASN A 329 -38.03 19.64 -3.89
N MET A 330 -36.91 20.13 -3.38
CA MET A 330 -36.69 20.40 -1.95
C MET A 330 -36.28 21.86 -1.70
N GLU A 331 -36.70 22.39 -0.56
CA GLU A 331 -36.11 23.55 0.09
C GLU A 331 -35.03 23.06 1.05
N VAL A 332 -33.81 23.58 0.91
CA VAL A 332 -32.69 23.28 1.80
C VAL A 332 -32.13 24.59 2.32
N VAL A 333 -32.00 24.69 3.65
CA VAL A 333 -31.65 25.93 4.32
C VAL A 333 -30.91 25.63 5.62
N THR A 334 -29.90 26.44 5.91
CA THR A 334 -29.24 26.46 7.21
C THR A 334 -29.64 27.74 7.93
N LEU A 335 -30.15 27.63 9.15
CA LEU A 335 -30.65 28.77 9.92
C LEU A 335 -30.39 28.59 11.42
N ASN A 336 -30.48 29.72 12.12
CA ASN A 336 -30.30 29.82 13.57
C ASN A 336 -31.64 30.02 14.27
N ILE A 337 -31.79 29.44 15.47
CA ILE A 337 -32.97 29.55 16.34
C ILE A 337 -32.53 29.93 17.74
N ALA A 338 -33.04 31.04 18.27
CA ALA A 338 -32.72 31.49 19.62
C ALA A 338 -33.53 30.73 20.68
N SER A 339 -32.95 30.49 21.85
CA SER A 339 -33.67 29.87 22.95
C SER A 339 -34.62 30.86 23.64
N GLN A 340 -35.47 30.36 24.54
CA GLN A 340 -36.52 31.13 25.21
C GLN A 340 -36.11 32.49 25.84
N PRO A 341 -34.92 32.69 26.44
CA PRO A 341 -34.55 34.00 27.01
C PRO A 341 -34.26 35.06 25.95
N LEU A 342 -33.97 34.63 24.73
CA LEU A 342 -33.62 35.47 23.60
C LEU A 342 -34.73 35.46 22.54
N ALA A 343 -35.82 34.74 22.78
CA ALA A 343 -36.81 34.42 21.76
C ALA A 343 -37.54 35.63 21.18
N ASN A 344 -37.67 36.73 21.93
CA ASN A 344 -38.33 37.95 21.47
C ASN A 344 -37.36 39.06 21.02
N THR A 345 -36.22 39.18 21.69
CA THR A 345 -35.27 40.29 21.49
C THR A 345 -34.09 39.93 20.59
N GLY A 346 -33.83 38.63 20.39
CA GLY A 346 -32.62 38.14 19.72
C GLY A 346 -31.35 38.40 20.53
N HIS A 347 -30.20 38.26 19.87
CA HIS A 347 -28.87 38.51 20.43
C HIS A 347 -28.00 39.27 19.43
N ASN A 348 -27.13 40.18 19.89
CA ASN A 348 -26.32 41.03 19.01
C ASN A 348 -25.39 40.24 18.07
N ASN A 349 -24.86 39.10 18.53
CA ASN A 349 -24.02 38.21 17.70
C ASN A 349 -24.82 37.43 16.64
N TYR A 350 -26.15 37.42 16.74
CA TYR A 350 -27.08 36.71 15.86
C TYR A 350 -28.24 37.65 15.46
N PRO A 351 -27.95 38.72 14.69
CA PRO A 351 -28.97 39.70 14.34
C PRO A 351 -30.10 39.05 13.53
N GLY A 352 -31.35 39.38 13.87
CA GLY A 352 -32.53 38.83 13.20
C GLY A 352 -32.85 37.37 13.54
N VAL A 353 -32.19 36.79 14.56
CA VAL A 353 -32.47 35.43 15.04
C VAL A 353 -33.36 35.47 16.27
N TYR A 354 -34.52 34.81 16.17
CA TYR A 354 -35.54 34.74 17.21
C TYR A 354 -35.90 33.30 17.56
N GLY A 355 -36.84 33.12 18.50
CA GLY A 355 -37.09 31.81 19.10
C GLY A 355 -38.12 30.94 18.42
N LEU A 356 -38.89 31.47 17.47
CA LEU A 356 -39.98 30.75 16.81
C LEU A 356 -39.63 30.46 15.36
N LEU A 357 -39.44 29.20 15.00
CA LEU A 357 -39.16 28.77 13.63
C LEU A 357 -40.46 28.65 12.83
N SER A 358 -40.50 29.27 11.66
CA SER A 358 -41.48 29.00 10.61
C SER A 358 -40.94 27.96 9.63
N LEU A 359 -41.71 26.90 9.37
CA LEU A 359 -41.39 25.92 8.32
C LEU A 359 -41.94 26.34 6.94
N ASN A 360 -42.63 27.48 6.85
CA ASN A 360 -43.22 27.97 5.61
C ASN A 360 -42.21 28.80 4.81
N ASP A 361 -41.54 29.73 5.48
CA ASP A 361 -40.58 30.65 4.86
C ASP A 361 -39.14 30.43 5.37
N MET A 362 -38.94 29.43 6.22
CA MET A 362 -37.65 29.00 6.76
C MET A 362 -36.89 30.11 7.50
N LYS A 363 -37.62 30.85 8.33
CA LYS A 363 -37.07 31.94 9.15
C LYS A 363 -37.50 31.81 10.60
N THR A 364 -36.89 32.64 11.45
CA THR A 364 -37.32 32.78 12.84
C THR A 364 -38.03 34.09 13.10
N TYR A 365 -39.00 34.04 14.00
CA TYR A 365 -39.85 35.15 14.39
C TYR A 365 -39.87 35.33 15.91
N SER A 366 -40.10 36.57 16.34
CA SER A 366 -40.22 36.93 17.74
C SER A 366 -41.53 36.40 18.35
N VAL A 367 -41.62 36.41 19.68
CA VAL A 367 -42.87 36.07 20.38
C VAL A 367 -43.95 37.11 20.05
N ASP A 368 -43.59 38.40 20.01
CA ASP A 368 -44.51 39.48 19.68
C ASP A 368 -45.12 39.32 18.27
N TYR A 369 -44.34 38.86 17.30
CA TYR A 369 -44.85 38.55 15.96
C TYR A 369 -46.00 37.54 16.02
N ALA A 370 -45.82 36.43 16.73
CA ALA A 370 -46.85 35.40 16.86
C ALA A 370 -48.07 35.85 17.68
N LEU A 371 -47.92 36.85 18.55
CA LEU A 371 -49.02 37.39 19.36
C LEU A 371 -49.83 38.48 18.62
N GLU A 372 -49.27 39.08 17.57
CA GLU A 372 -49.89 40.18 16.84
C GLU A 372 -51.18 39.76 16.10
N SER A 373 -51.21 38.55 15.52
CA SER A 373 -52.37 38.07 14.77
C SER A 373 -52.45 36.54 14.68
N ALA A 374 -53.64 36.03 14.37
CA ALA A 374 -53.85 34.61 14.12
C ALA A 374 -53.08 34.09 12.89
N ASP A 375 -52.87 34.93 11.88
CA ASP A 375 -52.14 34.52 10.68
C ASP A 375 -50.63 34.45 10.94
N ASN A 376 -50.07 35.37 11.73
CA ASN A 376 -48.70 35.29 12.19
C ASN A 376 -48.48 34.04 13.07
N ALA A 377 -49.43 33.75 13.97
CA ALA A 377 -49.39 32.56 14.82
C ALA A 377 -49.45 31.25 14.03
N LYS A 378 -50.19 31.19 12.91
CA LYS A 378 -50.19 30.04 11.99
C LYS A 378 -48.86 29.87 11.25
N ASN A 379 -48.05 30.93 11.15
CA ASN A 379 -46.79 30.88 10.40
C ASN A 379 -45.65 30.20 11.13
N VAL A 380 -45.72 30.11 12.47
CA VAL A 380 -44.66 29.53 13.30
C VAL A 380 -45.01 28.13 13.77
N ASP A 381 -44.04 27.21 13.78
CA ASP A 381 -44.25 25.79 14.02
C ASP A 381 -43.53 25.28 15.27
N LEU A 382 -42.26 25.66 15.43
CA LEU A 382 -41.36 25.10 16.44
C LEU A 382 -40.71 26.21 17.27
N CYS A 383 -40.32 25.90 18.50
CA CYS A 383 -39.57 26.77 19.39
C CYS A 383 -38.43 26.02 20.10
N PHE A 384 -37.29 26.70 20.25
CA PHE A 384 -36.10 26.14 20.87
C PHE A 384 -36.04 26.51 22.36
N PHE A 385 -35.90 25.51 23.23
CA PHE A 385 -35.91 25.69 24.68
C PHE A 385 -34.67 25.06 25.32
N CYS A 386 -34.06 25.75 26.27
CA CYS A 386 -32.97 25.22 27.08
C CYS A 386 -33.38 25.13 28.55
N MET A 387 -33.44 23.93 29.12
CA MET A 387 -33.76 23.74 30.54
C MET A 387 -32.53 24.01 31.40
N GLY A 388 -32.59 25.02 32.28
CA GLY A 388 -31.51 25.32 33.21
C GLY A 388 -31.32 24.22 34.25
N LYS A 389 -30.06 23.89 34.57
CA LYS A 389 -29.67 22.89 35.60
C LYS A 389 -28.82 23.48 36.73
N GLY A 390 -28.81 24.80 36.87
CA GLY A 390 -27.97 25.55 37.81
C GLY A 390 -26.91 26.40 37.11
N SER A 391 -26.17 27.15 37.93
CA SER A 391 -25.06 28.00 37.44
C SER A 391 -23.88 27.14 37.03
N LYS A 392 -23.22 27.48 35.90
CA LYS A 392 -22.07 26.75 35.34
C LYS A 392 -22.33 25.26 35.08
N THR A 393 -23.60 24.89 34.87
CA THR A 393 -24.01 23.55 34.42
C THR A 393 -24.63 23.70 33.05
N GLU A 394 -24.39 22.73 32.16
CA GLU A 394 -24.99 22.75 30.83
C GLU A 394 -26.51 22.72 30.92
N SER A 395 -27.15 23.67 30.23
CA SER A 395 -28.59 23.63 30.05
C SER A 395 -28.94 22.54 29.05
N GLU A 396 -30.08 21.88 29.23
CA GLU A 396 -30.52 20.79 28.36
C GLU A 396 -31.30 21.35 27.16
N PRO A 397 -30.77 21.22 25.93
CA PRO A 397 -31.44 21.67 24.72
C PRO A 397 -32.66 20.80 24.40
N ARG A 398 -33.76 21.43 24.01
CA ARG A 398 -35.02 20.79 23.67
C ARG A 398 -35.69 21.51 22.51
N LEU A 399 -36.39 20.75 21.68
CA LEU A 399 -37.20 21.29 20.61
C LEU A 399 -38.67 21.00 20.88
N TYR A 400 -39.51 22.02 20.82
CA TYR A 400 -40.95 21.92 21.05
C TYR A 400 -41.72 22.46 19.84
N PRO A 401 -42.93 21.97 19.55
CA PRO A 401 -43.90 22.74 18.80
C PRO A 401 -44.38 23.93 19.62
N ILE A 402 -44.95 24.94 18.95
CA ILE A 402 -45.50 26.11 19.64
C ILE A 402 -46.74 25.79 20.49
N ASN A 403 -47.36 24.61 20.31
CA ASN A 403 -48.39 24.07 21.24
C ASN A 403 -47.81 23.11 22.30
N GLY A 404 -46.48 23.03 22.42
CA GLY A 404 -45.80 22.13 23.34
C GLY A 404 -45.88 22.60 24.79
N GLU A 405 -45.17 21.91 25.68
CA GLU A 405 -44.97 22.39 27.05
C GLU A 405 -44.09 23.66 27.07
N LYS A 406 -44.09 24.39 28.19
CA LYS A 406 -43.17 25.52 28.47
C LYS A 406 -43.38 26.79 27.62
N GLN A 407 -44.48 26.93 26.88
CA GLN A 407 -44.78 28.17 26.13
C GLN A 407 -44.88 29.43 27.02
N SER A 408 -45.24 29.27 28.30
CA SER A 408 -45.24 30.37 29.27
C SER A 408 -43.87 31.03 29.46
N ASP A 409 -42.80 30.31 29.16
CA ASP A 409 -41.42 30.74 29.39
C ASP A 409 -40.88 31.54 28.20
N PHE A 410 -41.58 31.52 27.06
CA PHE A 410 -41.31 32.35 25.89
C PHE A 410 -42.07 33.67 26.04
N LYS A 411 -41.39 34.69 26.55
CA LYS A 411 -41.99 35.99 26.87
C LYS A 411 -41.88 36.97 25.71
N GLY A 412 -43.00 37.56 25.32
CA GLY A 412 -43.07 38.76 24.49
C GLY A 412 -43.08 40.02 25.36
N SER A 413 -43.33 41.17 24.74
CA SER A 413 -43.37 42.48 25.40
C SER A 413 -44.61 42.65 26.29
N SER A 414 -45.75 42.09 25.91
CA SER A 414 -47.04 42.26 26.61
C SER A 414 -47.63 40.97 27.18
N ALA A 415 -47.31 39.82 26.60
CA ALA A 415 -47.76 38.50 27.04
C ALA A 415 -46.71 37.43 26.73
N ASN A 416 -47.03 36.15 26.99
CA ASN A 416 -46.17 35.02 26.61
C ASN A 416 -46.81 34.20 25.50
N LEU A 417 -46.03 33.32 24.87
CA LEU A 417 -46.45 32.53 23.72
C LEU A 417 -47.68 31.64 23.98
N ASN A 418 -47.99 31.30 25.23
CA ASN A 418 -49.22 30.56 25.55
C ASN A 418 -50.50 31.34 25.20
N SER A 419 -50.41 32.67 25.08
CA SER A 419 -51.49 33.58 24.70
C SER A 419 -51.70 33.70 23.18
N ALA A 420 -50.88 33.03 22.35
CA ALA A 420 -51.07 33.06 20.90
C ALA A 420 -52.44 32.46 20.51
N SER A 421 -53.12 33.13 19.57
CA SER A 421 -54.47 32.75 19.14
C SER A 421 -54.53 31.44 18.36
N VAL A 422 -53.40 31.04 17.76
CA VAL A 422 -53.22 29.73 17.09
C VAL A 422 -51.95 29.10 17.59
N LYS A 423 -51.97 27.79 17.82
CA LYS A 423 -50.82 27.02 18.30
C LYS A 423 -50.66 25.76 17.46
N ASN A 424 -49.80 25.83 16.45
CA ASN A 424 -49.50 24.71 15.57
C ASN A 424 -49.01 23.50 16.38
N THR A 425 -49.66 22.36 16.16
CA THR A 425 -49.36 21.06 16.76
C THR A 425 -48.38 20.26 15.90
N THR A 426 -47.26 20.88 15.51
CA THR A 426 -46.24 20.20 14.71
C THR A 426 -45.65 19.04 15.51
N LEU A 427 -45.59 17.85 14.91
CA LEU A 427 -45.11 16.64 15.57
C LEU A 427 -43.66 16.39 15.19
N LEU A 428 -42.91 15.73 16.06
CA LEU A 428 -41.49 15.49 15.92
C LEU A 428 -41.16 14.00 16.10
N LEU A 429 -40.04 13.58 15.54
CA LEU A 429 -39.45 12.27 15.73
C LEU A 429 -37.93 12.36 15.58
N LYS A 430 -37.17 11.93 16.60
CA LYS A 430 -35.72 11.78 16.50
C LYS A 430 -35.40 10.49 15.74
N LEU A 431 -34.59 10.59 14.69
CA LEU A 431 -34.19 9.48 13.84
C LEU A 431 -32.80 8.95 14.24
N THR A 432 -32.61 7.63 14.19
CA THR A 432 -31.32 6.98 14.45
C THR A 432 -30.60 6.53 13.18
N ASP A 433 -31.34 6.02 12.19
CA ASP A 433 -30.76 5.33 11.03
C ASP A 433 -31.24 5.94 9.70
N PHE A 434 -31.25 7.27 9.62
CA PHE A 434 -31.65 8.00 8.41
C PHE A 434 -30.43 8.66 7.76
N ASP A 435 -30.19 8.36 6.48
CA ASP A 435 -29.16 9.02 5.69
C ASP A 435 -29.61 10.44 5.33
N TYR A 436 -29.34 11.36 6.24
CA TYR A 436 -29.68 12.77 6.06
C TYR A 436 -28.92 13.41 4.89
N ASN A 437 -27.66 13.04 4.67
CA ASN A 437 -26.82 13.68 3.66
C ASN A 437 -27.37 13.43 2.26
N ASN A 438 -27.83 12.20 1.98
CA ASN A 438 -28.45 11.81 0.71
C ASN A 438 -29.99 11.79 0.76
N ALA A 439 -30.61 12.51 1.70
CA ALA A 439 -32.06 12.59 1.80
C ALA A 439 -32.69 13.18 0.53
N THR A 440 -33.77 12.56 0.05
CA THR A 440 -34.55 12.95 -1.12
C THR A 440 -36.03 13.00 -0.76
N VAL A 441 -36.87 13.58 -1.61
CA VAL A 441 -38.32 13.55 -1.42
C VAL A 441 -38.82 12.11 -1.26
N THR A 442 -38.34 11.19 -2.11
CA THR A 442 -38.70 9.77 -2.06
C THR A 442 -38.21 9.10 -0.78
N SER A 443 -36.98 9.39 -0.31
CA SER A 443 -36.46 8.74 0.89
C SER A 443 -37.15 9.24 2.16
N ILE A 444 -37.51 10.52 2.23
CA ILE A 444 -38.32 11.08 3.31
C ILE A 444 -39.69 10.42 3.36
N SER A 445 -40.41 10.37 2.23
CA SER A 445 -41.78 9.81 2.19
C SER A 445 -41.84 8.30 2.44
N SER A 446 -40.85 7.55 1.96
CA SER A 446 -40.83 6.08 2.07
C SER A 446 -40.30 5.58 3.41
N LYS A 447 -39.29 6.25 3.99
CA LYS A 447 -38.63 5.79 5.23
C LYS A 447 -39.21 6.43 6.48
N ILE A 448 -39.96 7.53 6.35
CA ILE A 448 -40.54 8.26 7.50
C ILE A 448 -42.06 8.38 7.33
N PRO A 449 -42.81 7.29 7.58
CA PRO A 449 -44.27 7.35 7.61
C PRO A 449 -44.77 8.41 8.61
N GLY A 450 -45.72 9.24 8.18
CA GLY A 450 -46.29 10.29 9.04
C GLY A 450 -46.98 9.79 10.32
N SER A 451 -47.29 8.50 10.39
CA SER A 451 -47.79 7.82 11.60
C SER A 451 -46.71 7.59 12.67
N MET A 452 -45.43 7.60 12.31
CA MET A 452 -44.33 7.48 13.27
C MET A 452 -44.02 8.81 13.95
N ILE A 453 -44.35 9.93 13.31
CA ILE A 453 -44.07 11.28 13.82
C ILE A 453 -45.19 11.70 14.78
N THR A 454 -45.01 11.38 16.06
CA THR A 454 -46.04 11.51 17.10
C THR A 454 -45.62 12.34 18.31
N ALA A 455 -44.33 12.62 18.49
CA ALA A 455 -43.86 13.29 19.69
C ALA A 455 -44.19 14.79 19.66
N LYS A 456 -44.58 15.34 20.83
CA LYS A 456 -44.83 16.78 21.02
C LYS A 456 -43.61 17.53 21.55
N PHE A 457 -42.43 16.91 21.52
CA PHE A 457 -41.12 17.51 21.79
C PHE A 457 -40.02 16.48 21.51
N VAL A 458 -38.79 16.96 21.37
CA VAL A 458 -37.58 16.12 21.42
C VAL A 458 -36.65 16.67 22.50
N LYS A 459 -36.19 15.79 23.39
CA LYS A 459 -35.23 16.12 24.46
C LYS A 459 -34.41 14.89 24.89
N PRO A 460 -33.14 15.08 25.28
CA PRO A 460 -32.30 16.20 24.86
C PRO A 460 -32.06 16.15 23.34
N ILE A 461 -31.82 17.31 22.72
CA ILE A 461 -31.22 17.37 21.39
C ILE A 461 -29.71 17.64 21.52
N ALA A 462 -28.93 17.06 20.62
CA ALA A 462 -27.48 17.17 20.54
C ALA A 462 -27.02 17.40 19.09
N VAL A 463 -25.81 17.93 18.93
CA VAL A 463 -25.19 18.08 17.60
C VAL A 463 -25.09 16.72 16.90
N GLY A 464 -25.47 16.70 15.63
CA GLY A 464 -25.54 15.48 14.81
C GLY A 464 -26.90 14.78 14.85
N ASP A 465 -27.79 15.13 15.79
CA ASP A 465 -29.15 14.56 15.82
C ASP A 465 -29.92 14.91 14.54
N ILE A 466 -30.68 13.94 14.05
CA ILE A 466 -31.60 14.11 12.93
C ILE A 466 -33.03 14.05 13.47
N ILE A 467 -33.85 15.03 13.13
CA ILE A 467 -35.22 15.16 13.61
C ILE A 467 -36.15 15.28 12.40
N ALA A 468 -37.07 14.33 12.26
CA ALA A 468 -38.21 14.48 11.37
C ALA A 468 -39.28 15.33 12.02
N PHE A 469 -40.00 16.11 11.20
CA PHE A 469 -41.16 16.87 11.64
C PHE A 469 -42.35 16.64 10.70
N LYS A 470 -43.56 16.76 11.27
CA LYS A 470 -44.83 16.76 10.54
C LYS A 470 -45.61 18.00 10.92
N THR A 471 -45.82 18.87 9.94
CA THR A 471 -46.52 20.16 10.10
C THR A 471 -47.97 19.98 10.52
N ALA A 472 -48.47 20.93 11.32
CA ALA A 472 -49.85 20.93 11.77
C ALA A 472 -50.84 21.30 10.66
N SER A 473 -52.11 20.91 10.80
CA SER A 473 -53.15 21.24 9.82
C SER A 473 -53.39 22.74 9.63
N ALA A 474 -53.11 23.54 10.65
CA ALA A 474 -53.25 25.00 10.61
C ALA A 474 -51.96 25.73 10.16
N SER A 475 -50.85 25.02 9.97
CA SER A 475 -49.58 25.62 9.59
C SER A 475 -49.66 26.23 8.20
N THR A 476 -49.13 27.45 8.02
CA THR A 476 -49.00 28.07 6.69
C THR A 476 -48.03 27.30 5.80
N ALA A 477 -47.16 26.47 6.39
CA ALA A 477 -46.33 25.53 5.66
C ALA A 477 -47.18 24.47 4.94
N GLY A 478 -48.47 24.34 5.22
CA GLY A 478 -49.36 23.34 4.61
C GLY A 478 -49.49 22.11 5.50
N ALA A 479 -50.67 21.51 5.49
CA ALA A 479 -51.04 20.44 6.41
C ALA A 479 -50.25 19.14 6.16
N ASP A 480 -49.85 18.47 7.25
CA ASP A 480 -49.28 17.12 7.28
C ASP A 480 -48.04 16.88 6.37
N ARG A 481 -47.38 17.96 5.94
CA ARG A 481 -46.11 17.85 5.22
C ARG A 481 -45.01 17.40 6.17
N ILE A 482 -44.15 16.54 5.65
CA ILE A 482 -43.03 15.92 6.38
C ILE A 482 -41.71 16.46 5.85
N GLY A 483 -40.81 16.82 6.76
CA GLY A 483 -39.44 17.16 6.45
C GLY A 483 -38.48 16.64 7.52
N VAL A 484 -37.19 16.89 7.30
CA VAL A 484 -36.13 16.51 8.24
C VAL A 484 -35.22 17.69 8.51
N MET A 485 -34.66 17.74 9.71
CA MET A 485 -33.63 18.70 10.08
C MET A 485 -32.49 18.00 10.79
N LYS A 486 -31.28 18.52 10.63
CA LYS A 486 -30.09 18.09 11.35
C LYS A 486 -29.61 19.20 12.27
N ILE A 487 -29.27 18.84 13.50
CA ILE A 487 -28.68 19.75 14.48
C ILE A 487 -27.20 19.93 14.11
N MET A 488 -26.84 21.12 13.63
CA MET A 488 -25.50 21.42 13.14
C MET A 488 -24.60 21.95 14.24
N ASP A 489 -25.14 22.80 15.11
CA ASP A 489 -24.41 23.37 16.24
C ASP A 489 -25.37 23.84 17.34
N ILE A 490 -24.88 23.93 18.57
CA ILE A 490 -25.59 24.57 19.68
C ILE A 490 -24.58 25.35 20.51
N THR A 491 -24.71 26.67 20.56
CA THR A 491 -23.75 27.53 21.28
C THR A 491 -23.55 27.07 22.72
N PRO A 492 -22.35 27.20 23.32
CA PRO A 492 -22.09 26.78 24.70
C PRO A 492 -23.06 27.40 25.73
N SER A 493 -23.36 26.65 26.80
CA SER A 493 -24.22 27.13 27.90
C SER A 493 -23.50 28.07 28.86
N TYR A 494 -22.20 27.93 29.02
CA TYR A 494 -21.34 28.73 29.89
C TYR A 494 -19.89 28.62 29.39
N GLY A 495 -19.01 29.49 29.88
CA GLY A 495 -17.61 29.52 29.44
C GLY A 495 -17.41 30.29 28.14
N GLU A 496 -16.31 30.00 27.45
CA GLU A 496 -15.97 30.64 26.18
C GLU A 496 -17.03 30.34 25.12
N GLY A 497 -17.43 31.36 24.36
CA GLY A 497 -18.49 31.24 23.33
C GLY A 497 -19.92 31.24 23.85
N ALA A 498 -20.16 31.24 25.17
CA ALA A 498 -21.50 31.37 25.73
C ALA A 498 -22.07 32.79 25.49
N LEU A 499 -23.35 32.87 25.13
CA LEU A 499 -23.99 34.15 24.78
C LEU A 499 -24.35 35.00 26.01
N ASN A 500 -24.45 34.38 27.18
CA ASN A 500 -24.69 35.07 28.43
C ASN A 500 -23.90 34.40 29.55
N SER A 501 -23.12 35.18 30.31
CA SER A 501 -22.26 34.68 31.38
C SER A 501 -23.01 34.24 32.65
N VAL A 502 -24.30 34.60 32.77
CA VAL A 502 -25.14 34.31 33.94
C VAL A 502 -26.26 33.34 33.59
N ASN A 503 -26.94 33.57 32.46
CA ASN A 503 -28.08 32.77 32.04
C ASN A 503 -27.65 31.64 31.11
N THR A 504 -27.44 30.45 31.67
CA THR A 504 -27.01 29.25 30.92
C THR A 504 -28.03 28.75 29.89
N GLN A 505 -29.24 29.30 29.90
CA GLN A 505 -30.29 28.97 28.95
C GLN A 505 -30.25 29.84 27.70
N ALA A 506 -29.52 30.97 27.68
CA ALA A 506 -29.41 31.86 26.53
C ALA A 506 -28.45 31.27 25.50
N ARG A 507 -29.01 30.57 24.50
CA ARG A 507 -28.28 29.78 23.52
C ARG A 507 -28.90 29.95 22.15
N VAL A 508 -28.13 29.68 21.11
CA VAL A 508 -28.59 29.60 19.72
C VAL A 508 -28.34 28.19 19.20
N LEU A 509 -29.34 27.66 18.52
CA LEU A 509 -29.33 26.38 17.83
C LEU A 509 -29.17 26.64 16.33
N THR A 510 -28.20 25.98 15.70
CA THR A 510 -28.03 25.98 14.25
C THR A 510 -28.58 24.68 13.67
N VAL A 511 -29.48 24.76 12.70
CA VAL A 511 -30.04 23.59 12.01
C VAL A 511 -29.88 23.73 10.51
N GLU A 512 -29.67 22.60 9.83
CA GLU A 512 -29.96 22.48 8.40
C GLU A 512 -31.30 21.75 8.25
N ILE A 513 -32.17 22.24 7.37
CA ILE A 513 -33.49 21.68 7.11
C ILE A 513 -33.56 21.25 5.65
N LYS A 514 -34.10 20.05 5.40
CA LYS A 514 -34.52 19.58 4.08
C LYS A 514 -36.03 19.34 4.09
N PHE A 515 -36.75 20.12 3.29
CA PHE A 515 -38.21 20.08 3.23
C PHE A 515 -38.70 19.96 1.79
N PRO A 516 -39.40 18.87 1.40
CA PRO A 516 -39.98 18.74 0.07
C PRO A 516 -40.91 19.92 -0.23
N LYS A 517 -40.74 20.62 -1.36
CA LYS A 517 -41.53 21.80 -1.76
C LYS A 517 -43.03 21.51 -1.78
N LYS A 518 -43.86 22.55 -1.61
CA LYS A 518 -45.31 22.44 -1.81
C LYS A 518 -45.57 22.02 -3.26
N LYS A 519 -46.39 20.98 -3.43
CA LYS A 519 -46.87 20.56 -4.75
C LYS A 519 -47.96 21.50 -5.25
#